data_AF-A0A927A939-F1
#
_entry.id   AF-A0A927A939-F1
#
_cell.length_a   1.000
_cell.length_b   1.000
_cell.length_c   1.000
_cell.angle_alpha   90.00
_cell.angle_beta   90.00
_cell.angle_gamma   90.00
#
_symmetry.space_group_name_H-M   'P 1'
#
loop_
_entity.id
_entity.type
_entity.pdbx_description
1 polymer ?
#
loop_
_entity_poly.entity_id
_entity_poly.type
_entity_poly.pdbx_seq_one_letter_code
_entity_poly.pdbx_strand_id
1 'polypeptide(L)' 'MAQRLKSWESPRREGRNNKGKGGSARQRQLRKQRQALRQKLKSDQGENASSLPYFLG' A
#
# COMPACT_ATOMS: atom_id res chain seq x y z
N MET A 1 10.76 8.50 -27.21
CA MET A 1 9.43 8.56 -27.85
C MET A 1 8.48 9.33 -26.94
N ALA A 2 8.10 10.55 -27.30
CA ALA A 2 7.14 11.32 -26.51
C ALA A 2 5.72 10.82 -26.81
N GLN A 3 5.10 10.11 -25.86
CA GLN A 3 3.68 9.77 -25.94
C GLN A 3 2.88 11.07 -25.80
N ARG A 4 2.32 11.54 -26.92
CA ARG A 4 1.40 12.69 -26.93
C ARG A 4 0.09 12.25 -26.28
N LEU A 5 -0.25 12.86 -25.14
CA LEU A 5 -1.54 12.65 -24.46
C LEU A 5 -2.69 13.14 -25.35
N LYS A 6 -3.83 12.47 -25.29
CA LYS A 6 -5.03 12.86 -26.05
C LYS A 6 -5.58 14.19 -25.53
N SER A 7 -6.24 14.99 -26.37
CA SER A 7 -6.71 16.34 -26.00
C SER A 7 -7.69 16.39 -24.82
N TRP A 8 -8.40 15.29 -24.57
CA TRP A 8 -9.29 15.10 -23.41
C TRP A 8 -8.61 14.42 -22.22
N GLU A 9 -7.31 14.15 -22.34
CA GLU A 9 -6.51 13.58 -21.29
C GLU A 9 -5.77 14.71 -20.58
N SER A 10 -6.19 15.03 -19.35
CA SER A 10 -5.49 16.02 -18.52
C SER A 10 -4.00 15.66 -18.47
N PRO A 11 -3.07 16.62 -18.70
CA PRO A 11 -1.64 16.39 -18.50
C PRO A 11 -1.43 15.70 -17.16
N ARG A 12 -1.10 14.40 -17.18
CA ARG A 12 -0.98 13.59 -15.96
C ARG A 12 0.35 13.94 -15.31
N ARG A 13 0.47 15.17 -14.79
CA ARG A 13 1.56 15.51 -13.88
C ARG A 13 1.41 14.62 -12.65
N GLU A 14 2.48 13.90 -12.33
CA GLU A 14 2.55 13.13 -11.11
C GLU A 14 2.28 14.06 -9.91
N GLY A 15 1.47 13.58 -8.96
CA GLY A 15 1.18 14.32 -7.73
C GLY A 15 -0.04 15.25 -7.71
N ARG A 16 -0.81 15.39 -8.80
CA ARG A 16 -2.10 16.11 -8.78
C ARG A 16 -3.09 15.54 -7.75
N ASN A 17 -3.06 14.22 -7.54
CA ASN A 17 -3.93 13.50 -6.61
C ASN A 17 -3.31 13.33 -5.21
N ASN A 18 -2.25 14.07 -4.86
CA ASN A 18 -1.63 13.98 -3.54
C ASN A 18 -2.20 15.02 -2.55
N LYS A 19 -2.95 16.01 -3.04
CA LYS A 19 -3.53 17.11 -2.24
C LYS A 19 -5.05 17.17 -2.41
N GLY A 20 -5.74 17.83 -1.48
CA GLY A 20 -7.20 17.98 -1.49
C GLY A 20 -7.97 16.70 -1.12
N LYS A 21 -9.30 16.76 -1.22
CA LYS A 21 -10.21 15.69 -0.74
C LYS A 21 -9.90 14.32 -1.35
N GLY A 22 -9.61 14.27 -2.66
CA GLY A 22 -9.26 13.02 -3.36
C GLY A 22 -7.91 12.43 -2.92
N GLY A 23 -6.90 13.28 -2.70
CA GLY A 23 -5.60 12.82 -2.21
C GLY A 23 -5.64 12.34 -0.76
N SER A 24 -6.34 13.06 0.11
CA SER A 24 -6.56 12.64 1.50
C SER A 24 -7.36 11.33 1.57
N ALA A 25 -8.36 11.13 0.72
CA ALA A 25 -9.11 9.87 0.64
C ALA A 25 -8.22 8.68 0.23
N ARG A 26 -7.37 8.87 -0.79
CA ARG A 26 -6.40 7.85 -1.24
C ARG A 26 -5.39 7.51 -0.14
N GLN A 27 -4.86 8.52 0.55
CA GLN A 27 -3.94 8.30 1.68
C GLN A 27 -4.61 7.50 2.81
N ARG A 28 -5.89 7.78 3.12
CA ARG A 28 -6.66 7.00 4.10
C ARG A 28 -6.82 5.54 3.69
N GLN A 29 -7.15 5.27 2.42
CA GLN A 29 -7.24 3.90 1.90
C GLN A 29 -5.91 3.15 2.05
N LEU A 30 -4.80 3.78 1.65
CA LEU A 30 -3.46 3.19 1.77
C LEU A 30 -3.09 2.91 3.23
N ARG A 31 -3.44 3.81 4.16
CA ARG A 31 -3.22 3.57 5.60
C ARG A 31 -4.00 2.36 6.10
N LYS A 32 -5.27 2.21 5.71
CA LYS A 32 -6.10 1.05 6.07
C LYS A 32 -5.50 -0.27 5.54
N GLN A 33 -5.11 -0.30 4.27
CA GLN A 33 -4.47 -1.49 3.67
C GLN A 33 -3.19 -1.88 4.41
N ARG A 34 -2.33 -0.90 4.72
CA ARG A 34 -1.09 -1.15 5.49
C ARG A 34 -1.36 -1.62 6.91
N GLN A 35 -2.38 -1.09 7.58
CA GLN A 35 -2.77 -1.53 8.92
C GLN A 35 -3.28 -2.98 8.91
N ALA A 36 -4.14 -3.32 7.96
CA ALA A 36 -4.63 -4.68 7.78
C ALA A 36 -3.48 -5.65 7.50
N LEU A 37 -2.53 -5.26 6.63
CA LEU A 37 -1.33 -6.05 6.37
C LEU A 37 -0.48 -6.27 7.62
N ARG A 38 -0.26 -5.22 8.43
CA ARG A 38 0.49 -5.35 9.69
C ARG A 38 -0.20 -6.29 10.68
N GLN A 39 -1.52 -6.23 10.78
CA GLN A 39 -2.28 -7.14 11.65
C GLN A 39 -2.13 -8.59 11.19
N LYS A 40 -2.26 -8.84 9.88
CA LYS A 40 -2.07 -10.17 9.30
C LYS A 40 -0.66 -10.71 9.54
N LEU A 41 0.37 -9.89 9.33
CA LEU A 41 1.75 -10.31 9.58
C LEU A 41 2.03 -10.56 11.06
N LYS A 42 1.43 -9.75 11.96
CA LYS A 42 1.57 -9.95 13.40
C LYS A 42 0.84 -11.21 13.88
N SER A 43 -0.36 -11.50 13.37
CA SER A 43 -1.07 -12.74 13.71
C SER A 43 -0.30 -13.97 13.21
N ASP A 44 0.26 -13.89 12.00
CA ASP A 44 1.07 -14.96 11.44
C ASP A 44 2.36 -15.20 12.26
N GLN A 45 3.00 -14.15 12.75
CA GLN A 45 4.16 -14.27 13.65
C GLN A 45 3.82 -14.87 15.03
N GLY A 46 2.61 -14.64 15.54
CA GLY A 46 2.16 -15.20 16.82
C GLY A 46 1.92 -16.71 16.77
N GLU A 47 1.39 -17.21 15.65
CA GLU A 47 1.14 -18.65 15.43
C GLU A 47 2.43 -19.41 15.04
N ASN A 48 3.31 -18.78 14.25
CA ASN A 48 4.57 -19.40 13.81
C ASN A 48 5.70 -19.33 14.86
N ALA A 49 5.62 -18.47 15.88
CA ALA A 49 6.59 -18.44 16.98
C ALA A 49 6.48 -19.66 17.92
N SER A 50 5.30 -20.28 18.00
CA SER A 50 5.06 -21.54 18.72
C SER A 50 5.46 -22.80 17.93
N SER A 51 5.84 -22.66 16.65
CA SER A 51 6.17 -23.79 15.77
C SER A 51 7.59 -23.72 15.20
N LEU A 52 8.54 -23.12 15.93
CA LEU A 52 9.96 -23.35 15.63
C LEU A 52 10.26 -24.81 15.97
N PRO A 53 10.64 -25.67 14.99
CA PRO A 53 11.06 -27.01 15.33
C PRO A 53 12.34 -26.88 16.17
N TYR A 54 12.33 -27.51 17.34
CA TYR A 54 13.48 -27.67 18.23
C TYR A 54 14.56 -28.57 17.60
N PHE A 55 15.03 -28.23 16.40
CA PHE A 55 16.07 -28.96 15.68
C PHE A 55 17.08 -27.96 15.10
N LEU A 56 17.91 -27.41 15.96
CA LEU A 56 19.30 -27.06 15.65
C LEU A 56 20.05 -27.10 16.99
N GLY A 57 20.52 -28.31 17.31
CA GLY A 57 21.52 -28.57 18.35
C GLY A 57 22.91 -28.63 17.75
#